data_AF-A0A371MIJ9-F1
#
_entry.id   AF-A0A371MIJ9-F1
#
_cell.length_a   1.000
_cell.length_b   1.000
_cell.length_c   1.000
_cell.angle_alpha   90.00
_cell.angle_beta   90.00
_cell.angle_gamma   90.00
#
_symmetry.space_group_name_H-M   'P 1'
#
loop_
_entity.id
_entity.type
_entity.pdbx_description
1 polymer ?
#
loop_
_entity_poly.entity_id
_entity_poly.type
_entity_poly.pdbx_seq_one_letter_code
_entity_poly.pdbx_strand_id
1 'polypeptide(L)'
;MARLTNESADSLTTLGKSRYMIQQLGPDGTWRNSIGVAEEHEWSSSQRILAPGEELQWEMRLRANEFLGPYQRCTTHEPATYRFIYWGFSEHDAGIALAAPFEIVE
;
A
#
# COMPACT_ATOMS: atom_id res chain seq x y z
N MET A 1 -2.49 11.87 -1.80
CA MET A 1 -2.03 11.55 -0.43
C MET A 1 -3.00 10.54 0.16
N ALA A 2 -2.50 9.45 0.74
CA ALA A 2 -3.34 8.46 1.44
C ALA A 2 -3.16 8.64 2.95
N ARG A 3 -4.25 8.50 3.72
CA ARG A 3 -4.24 8.63 5.18
C ARG A 3 -5.05 7.49 5.80
N LEU A 4 -4.53 6.97 6.91
CA LEU A 4 -5.22 6.05 7.81
C LEU A 4 -5.20 6.63 9.21
N THR A 5 -6.36 6.68 9.86
CA THR A 5 -6.51 7.14 11.24
C THR A 5 -7.08 6.00 12.08
N ASN A 6 -6.51 5.74 13.26
CA ASN A 6 -7.15 4.86 14.22
C ASN A 6 -8.31 5.59 14.90
N GLU A 7 -9.53 5.42 14.40
CA GLU A 7 -10.74 6.02 14.97
C GLU A 7 -11.33 5.21 16.13
N SER A 8 -10.74 4.05 16.47
CA SER A 8 -11.19 3.24 17.59
C SER A 8 -10.73 3.82 18.94
N ALA A 9 -11.37 3.36 20.02
CA ALA A 9 -10.94 3.69 21.38
C ALA A 9 -9.70 2.87 21.83
N ASP A 10 -9.34 1.84 21.06
CA ASP A 10 -8.29 0.89 21.40
C ASP A 10 -7.03 1.10 20.54
N SER A 11 -5.89 0.63 21.05
CA SER A 11 -4.67 0.62 20.23
C SER A 11 -4.71 -0.52 19.22
N LEU A 12 -4.23 -0.26 18.00
CA LEU A 12 -4.15 -1.26 16.94
C LEU A 12 -2.69 -1.65 16.68
N THR A 13 -2.42 -2.95 16.53
CA THR A 13 -1.10 -3.43 16.11
C THR A 13 -1.01 -3.46 14.60
N THR A 14 0.08 -2.91 14.05
CA THR A 14 0.39 -2.92 12.63
C THR A 14 1.84 -3.35 12.39
N LEU A 15 2.22 -3.62 11.15
CA LEU A 15 3.60 -3.92 10.79
C LEU A 15 4.50 -2.69 11.02
N GLY A 16 5.67 -2.93 11.59
CA GLY A 16 6.65 -1.90 11.97
C GLY A 16 7.22 -1.13 10.78
N LYS A 17 7.33 -1.78 9.61
CA LYS A 17 7.61 -1.12 8.33
C LYS A 17 6.34 -1.08 7.47
N SER A 18 6.08 0.05 6.83
CA SER A 18 4.94 0.18 5.93
C SER A 18 5.08 -0.77 4.73
N ARG A 19 4.16 -1.74 4.66
CA ARG A 19 3.96 -2.59 3.50
C ARG A 19 2.79 -2.05 2.69
N TYR A 20 3.02 -1.66 1.45
CA TYR A 20 1.96 -1.17 0.57
C TYR A 20 2.00 -1.86 -0.80
N MET A 21 0.95 -1.70 -1.59
CA MET A 21 0.92 -2.10 -3.00
C MET A 21 0.12 -1.07 -3.79
N ILE A 22 0.38 -1.02 -5.09
CA ILE A 22 -0.44 -0.26 -6.03
C ILE A 22 -1.03 -1.24 -7.01
N GLN A 23 -2.34 -1.12 -7.19
CA GLN A 23 -3.07 -1.92 -8.15
C GLN A 23 -3.67 -1.06 -9.24
N GLN A 24 -3.70 -1.61 -10.45
CA GLN A 24 -4.32 -1.04 -11.63
C GLN A 24 -5.60 -1.82 -11.92
N LEU A 25 -6.68 -1.12 -12.24
CA LEU A 25 -7.91 -1.73 -12.73
C LEU A 25 -7.73 -2.09 -14.20
N GLY A 26 -7.78 -3.38 -14.51
CA GLY A 26 -7.74 -3.88 -15.87
C GLY A 26 -9.05 -3.63 -16.63
N PRO A 27 -9.03 -3.75 -17.98
CA PRO A 27 -10.22 -3.60 -18.81
C PRO A 27 -11.28 -4.69 -18.56
N ASP A 28 -10.89 -5.79 -17.93
CA ASP A 28 -11.75 -6.88 -17.46
C ASP A 28 -12.42 -6.58 -16.10
N GLY A 29 -12.17 -5.41 -15.51
CA GLY A 29 -12.67 -5.04 -14.18
C GLY A 29 -11.88 -5.67 -13.04
N THR A 30 -10.74 -6.34 -13.31
CA THR A 30 -9.93 -7.00 -12.28
C THR A 30 -8.79 -6.10 -11.81
N TRP A 31 -8.57 -6.02 -10.50
CA TRP A 31 -7.41 -5.34 -9.93
C TRP A 31 -6.15 -6.19 -10.05
N ARG A 32 -5.09 -5.64 -10.64
CA ARG A 32 -3.80 -6.30 -10.82
C ARG A 32 -2.68 -5.47 -10.18
N ASN A 33 -1.69 -6.12 -9.60
CA ASN A 33 -0.55 -5.43 -9.00
C ASN A 33 0.25 -4.73 -10.10
N SER A 34 0.40 -3.41 -9.96
CA SER A 34 1.20 -2.59 -10.87
C SER A 34 2.52 -2.20 -10.24
N ILE A 35 2.52 -1.90 -8.94
CA ILE A 35 3.73 -1.79 -8.12
C ILE A 35 3.54 -2.66 -6.88
N GLY A 36 4.55 -3.46 -6.61
CA GLY A 36 4.56 -4.39 -5.49
C GLY A 36 5.98 -4.74 -5.12
N VAL A 37 6.13 -5.80 -4.36
CA VAL A 37 7.43 -6.37 -4.00
C VAL A 37 7.47 -7.80 -4.56
N ALA A 38 8.66 -8.28 -4.89
CA ALA A 38 8.87 -9.66 -5.33
C ALA A 38 8.30 -10.67 -4.31
N GLU A 39 7.78 -11.80 -4.79
CA GLU A 39 7.11 -12.79 -3.94
C GLU A 39 8.05 -13.38 -2.89
N GLU A 40 9.32 -13.52 -3.23
CA GLU A 40 10.40 -14.03 -2.39
C GLU A 40 10.94 -13.01 -1.37
N HIS A 41 10.41 -11.78 -1.34
CA HIS A 41 10.90 -10.78 -0.40
C HIS A 41 10.44 -11.07 1.03
N GLU A 42 11.41 -11.26 1.91
CA GLU A 42 11.18 -11.42 3.34
C GLU A 42 10.88 -10.08 4.01
N TRP A 43 9.65 -9.94 4.50
CA TRP A 43 9.25 -8.79 5.31
C TRP A 43 9.74 -8.95 6.75
N SER A 44 10.21 -7.84 7.33
CA SER A 44 10.48 -7.80 8.76
C SER A 44 9.20 -8.04 9.56
N SER A 45 9.28 -8.94 10.55
CA SER A 45 8.20 -9.21 11.52
C SER A 45 8.04 -8.14 12.61
N SER A 46 8.79 -7.03 12.52
CA SER A 46 8.63 -5.91 13.46
C SER A 46 7.18 -5.41 13.47
N GLN A 47 6.72 -4.98 14.63
CA GLN A 47 5.38 -4.42 14.84
C GLN A 47 5.48 -2.97 15.31
N ARG A 48 4.42 -2.21 15.06
CA ARG A 48 4.19 -0.86 15.57
C ARG A 48 2.79 -0.81 16.17
N ILE A 49 2.68 -0.12 17.30
CA ILE A 49 1.37 0.20 17.89
C ILE A 49 0.90 1.53 17.33
N LEU A 50 -0.35 1.57 16.89
CA LEU A 50 -1.06 2.75 16.43
C LEU A 50 -2.07 3.15 17.52
N ALA A 51 -1.79 4.22 18.25
CA ALA A 51 -2.65 4.68 19.34
C ALA A 51 -3.98 5.25 18.83
N PRO A 52 -5.03 5.34 19.68
CA PRO A 52 -6.27 6.04 19.34
C PRO A 52 -6.00 7.47 18.84
N GLY A 53 -6.57 7.83 17.68
CA GLY A 53 -6.38 9.12 17.03
C GLY A 53 -5.05 9.29 16.30
N GLU A 54 -4.12 8.33 16.39
CA GLU A 54 -2.86 8.39 15.65
C GLU A 54 -3.09 8.17 14.14
N GLU A 55 -2.34 8.90 13.33
CA GLU A 55 -2.43 8.85 11.87
C GLU A 55 -1.18 8.25 11.23
N LEU A 56 -1.39 7.42 10.21
CA LEU A 56 -0.39 7.07 9.21
C LEU A 56 -0.70 7.84 7.93
N GLN A 57 0.32 8.46 7.36
CA GLN A 57 0.20 9.24 6.13
C GLN A 57 1.25 8.77 5.12
N TRP A 58 0.82 8.67 3.86
CA TRP A 58 1.68 8.33 2.75
C TRP A 58 1.56 9.40 1.67
N GLU A 59 2.69 10.06 1.39
CA GLU A 59 2.90 10.81 0.15
C GLU A 59 3.79 9.95 -0.76
N MET A 60 3.26 9.58 -1.92
CA MET A 60 3.98 8.82 -2.91
C MET A 60 4.04 9.62 -4.19
N ARG A 61 5.25 9.79 -4.73
CA ARG A 61 5.46 10.27 -6.09
C ARG A 61 6.08 9.12 -6.86
N LEU A 62 5.31 8.57 -7.78
CA LEU A 62 5.76 7.50 -8.64
C LEU A 62 6.40 8.15 -9.85
N ARG A 63 7.71 7.99 -10.00
CA ARG A 63 8.38 8.30 -11.26
C ARG A 63 8.67 6.98 -11.96
N ALA A 64 8.62 7.00 -13.28
CA ALA A 64 8.97 5.83 -14.08
C ALA A 64 10.36 5.32 -13.65
N ASN A 65 10.42 4.09 -13.11
CA ASN A 65 11.63 3.40 -12.66
C ASN A 65 12.29 3.91 -11.36
N GLU A 66 11.65 4.79 -10.59
CA GLU A 66 12.14 5.17 -9.25
C GLU A 66 11.17 4.68 -8.18
N PHE A 67 11.52 3.58 -7.51
CA PHE A 67 10.75 3.00 -6.42
C PHE A 67 11.58 3.05 -5.13
N LEU A 68 10.98 3.51 -4.03
CA LEU A 68 11.65 3.63 -2.74
C LEU A 68 11.59 2.32 -1.96
N GLY A 69 12.72 1.66 -1.73
CA GLY A 69 12.80 0.42 -0.94
C GLY A 69 12.70 -0.84 -1.80
N PRO A 70 12.09 -1.94 -1.34
CA PRO A 70 12.04 -3.22 -2.07
C PRO A 70 11.00 -3.24 -3.19
N TYR A 71 10.35 -2.11 -3.47
CA TYR A 71 9.26 -2.03 -4.42
C TYR A 71 9.77 -2.02 -5.86
N GLN A 72 9.02 -2.66 -6.73
CA GLN A 72 9.32 -2.76 -8.15
C GLN A 72 8.05 -2.68 -8.98
N ARG A 73 8.23 -2.36 -10.26
CA ARG A 73 7.17 -2.41 -11.26
C ARG A 73 6.82 -3.87 -11.55
N CYS A 74 5.55 -4.23 -11.34
CA CYS A 74 5.02 -5.55 -11.67
C CYS A 74 4.41 -5.59 -13.09
N THR A 75 3.84 -4.47 -13.55
CA THR A 75 3.24 -4.34 -14.90
C THR A 75 3.61 -3.01 -15.54
N THR A 76 3.53 -2.92 -16.86
CA THR A 76 3.61 -1.64 -17.57
C THR A 76 2.55 -0.68 -17.04
N HIS A 77 2.93 0.57 -16.78
CA HIS A 77 1.98 1.61 -16.41
C HIS A 77 1.31 2.13 -17.68
N GLU A 78 -0.01 2.25 -17.63
CA GLU A 78 -0.84 2.73 -18.73
C GLU A 78 -1.94 3.63 -18.14
N PRO A 79 -2.51 4.57 -18.91
CA PRO A 79 -3.64 5.37 -18.44
C PRO A 79 -4.80 4.47 -17.96
N ALA A 80 -5.04 4.43 -16.65
CA ALA A 80 -6.02 3.56 -16.01
C ALA A 80 -6.41 4.08 -14.62
N THR A 81 -7.36 3.41 -13.96
CA THR A 81 -7.66 3.67 -12.55
C THR A 81 -6.68 2.91 -11.67
N TYR A 82 -6.09 3.60 -10.69
CA TYR A 82 -5.16 3.03 -9.72
C TYR A 82 -5.70 3.12 -8.30
N ARG A 83 -5.28 2.19 -7.44
CA ARG A 83 -5.57 2.22 -6.00
C ARG A 83 -4.35 1.85 -5.16
N PHE A 84 -4.25 2.47 -3.99
CA PHE A 84 -3.25 2.17 -2.98
C PHE A 84 -3.79 1.07 -2.05
N ILE A 85 -2.92 0.22 -1.53
CA ILE A 85 -3.27 -0.88 -0.63
C ILE A 85 -2.25 -0.88 0.51
N TYR A 86 -2.70 -0.98 1.75
CA TYR A 86 -1.82 -1.03 2.91
C TYR A 86 -1.94 -2.37 3.65
N TRP A 87 -0.85 -3.13 3.70
CA TRP A 87 -0.85 -4.48 4.28
C TRP A 87 -0.36 -4.53 5.73
N GLY A 88 -0.40 -3.41 6.46
CA GLY A 88 0.13 -3.36 7.82
C GLY A 88 -0.68 -4.14 8.86
N PHE A 89 -1.97 -4.38 8.64
CA PHE A 89 -2.81 -5.14 9.54
C PHE A 89 -2.94 -6.57 9.00
N SER A 90 -1.94 -7.40 9.27
CA SER A 90 -1.79 -8.71 8.64
C SER A 90 -2.23 -9.89 9.53
N GLU A 91 -3.08 -9.68 10.54
CA GLU A 91 -3.55 -10.79 11.39
C GLU A 91 -4.36 -11.85 10.62
N HIS A 92 -4.70 -11.61 9.34
CA HIS A 92 -5.59 -12.48 8.55
C HIS A 92 -5.14 -12.81 7.12
N ASP A 93 -3.85 -12.68 6.76
CA ASP A 93 -3.35 -12.89 5.38
C ASP A 93 -4.00 -12.02 4.27
N ALA A 94 -4.98 -11.19 4.65
CA ALA A 94 -5.68 -10.23 3.83
C ALA A 94 -5.44 -8.85 4.44
N GLY A 95 -4.38 -8.17 4.01
CA GLY A 95 -4.08 -6.80 4.41
C GLY A 95 -5.24 -5.85 4.08
N ILE A 96 -5.24 -4.68 4.70
CA ILE A 96 -6.34 -3.73 4.57
C ILE A 96 -6.18 -2.91 3.28
N ALA A 97 -7.06 -3.18 2.31
CA ALA A 97 -7.17 -2.38 1.11
C ALA A 97 -7.70 -0.97 1.42
N LEU A 98 -6.79 -0.02 1.65
CA LEU A 98 -7.11 1.40 1.72
C LEU A 98 -7.12 1.99 0.32
N ALA A 99 -8.21 1.73 -0.40
CA ALA A 99 -8.39 2.26 -1.75
C ALA A 99 -8.58 3.79 -1.69
N ALA A 100 -7.48 4.53 -1.64
CA ALA A 100 -7.46 5.96 -1.91
C ALA A 100 -7.17 6.18 -3.40
N PRO A 101 -7.95 7.01 -4.11
CA PRO A 101 -7.64 7.39 -5.48
C PRO A 101 -6.34 8.21 -5.49
N PHE A 102 -5.50 7.97 -6.50
CA PHE A 102 -4.34 8.81 -6.78
C PHE A 102 -4.05 8.82 -8.28
N GLU A 103 -3.37 9.87 -8.72
CA GLU A 103 -2.95 10.04 -10.11
C GLU A 103 -1.50 9.59 -10.28
N ILE A 104 -1.21 8.93 -11.40
CA ILE A 104 0.17 8.70 -11.86
C ILE A 104 0.49 9.83 -12.85
N VAL A 105 1.56 10.58 -12.57
CA VAL A 105 2.04 11.66 -13.45
C VAL A 105 3.33 11.17 -14.12
N GLU A 106 3.32 11.11 -15.46
CA GLU A 106 4.50 10.79 -16.29
C GLU A 106 5.31 12.04 -16.64
#